data_AF-A0A4Z0BPM5-F1
#
_entry.id   AF-A0A4Z0BPM5-F1
#
_cell.length_a   1.000
_cell.length_b   1.000
_cell.length_c   1.000
_cell.angle_alpha   90.00
_cell.angle_beta   90.00
_cell.angle_gamma   90.00
#
_symmetry.space_group_name_H-M   'P 1'
#
loop_
_entity.id
_entity.type
_entity.pdbx_description
1 polymer ?
#
loop_
_entity_poly.entity_id
_entity_poly.type
_entity_poly.pdbx_seq_one_letter_code
_entity_poly.pdbx_strand_id
1 'polypeptide(L)'
;MLAQAANVIPLHSQELSAIAAQLLSALDAYEQAADALVENWNDLLYSDCSELFDEARMYASTLPKIQALYIELLICRFELMEALWRERQHPEEIAEQSAKHKRALAELRQACWRHYKSGCVIQMAEKKSP
;
A
#
# COMPACT_ATOMS: atom_id res chain seq x y z
N MET A 1 32.98 32.17 -6.81
CA MET A 1 32.36 31.11 -7.63
C MET A 1 32.52 29.80 -6.89
N LEU A 2 31.53 29.40 -6.10
CA LEU A 2 31.52 28.14 -5.37
C LEU A 2 30.60 27.16 -6.11
N ALA A 3 31.19 26.18 -6.79
CA ALA A 3 30.49 25.04 -7.36
C ALA A 3 30.85 23.81 -6.51
N GLN A 4 30.04 23.53 -5.49
CA GLN A 4 30.06 22.35 -4.62
C GLN A 4 28.62 22.20 -4.08
N ALA A 5 27.92 21.08 -4.09
CA ALA A 5 28.19 19.74 -4.59
C ALA A 5 26.81 19.12 -4.89
N ALA A 6 26.51 18.88 -6.16
CA ALA A 6 25.28 18.21 -6.58
C ALA A 6 25.59 16.71 -6.76
N ASN A 7 25.73 15.93 -5.68
CA ASN A 7 25.93 14.49 -5.84
C ASN A 7 25.65 13.60 -4.60
N VAL A 8 24.51 13.75 -3.92
CA VAL A 8 24.18 12.95 -2.72
C VAL A 8 22.81 12.24 -2.78
N ILE A 9 22.15 12.15 -3.94
CA ILE A 9 20.79 11.57 -4.06
C ILE A 9 20.64 10.25 -4.88
N PRO A 10 21.65 9.37 -5.10
CA PRO A 10 21.38 8.06 -5.71
C PRO A 10 20.90 6.98 -4.72
N LEU A 11 21.56 6.81 -3.56
CA LEU A 11 21.31 5.67 -2.65
C LEU A 11 19.88 5.65 -2.10
N HIS A 12 19.39 6.82 -1.68
CA HIS A 12 18.05 6.92 -1.09
C HIS A 12 16.93 6.56 -2.09
N SER A 13 17.16 6.77 -3.38
CA SER A 13 16.17 6.40 -4.41
C SER A 13 16.01 4.88 -4.56
N GLN A 14 17.06 4.11 -4.29
CA GLN A 14 17.05 2.65 -4.37
C GLN A 14 16.37 2.04 -3.15
N GLU A 15 16.69 2.54 -1.97
CA GLU A 15 16.05 2.13 -0.70
C GLU A 15 14.54 2.36 -0.78
N LEU A 16 14.11 3.55 -1.23
CA LEU A 16 12.69 3.88 -1.39
C LEU A 16 12.00 3.02 -2.45
N SER A 17 12.71 2.62 -3.52
CA SER A 17 12.16 1.70 -4.53
C SER A 17 11.99 0.27 -3.98
N ALA A 18 12.96 -0.21 -3.20
CA ALA A 18 12.88 -1.51 -2.54
C ALA A 18 11.72 -1.55 -1.53
N ILE A 19 11.56 -0.50 -0.73
CA ILE A 19 10.43 -0.35 0.20
C ILE A 19 9.11 -0.31 -0.57
N ALA A 20 9.02 0.43 -1.68
CA ALA A 20 7.80 0.47 -2.49
C ALA A 20 7.44 -0.93 -3.05
N ALA A 21 8.43 -1.75 -3.40
CA ALA A 21 8.21 -3.13 -3.82
C ALA A 21 7.74 -4.03 -2.66
N GLN A 22 8.32 -3.87 -1.47
CA GLN A 22 7.88 -4.58 -0.26
C GLN A 22 6.44 -4.23 0.11
N LEU A 23 6.09 -2.93 0.05
CA LEU A 23 4.73 -2.47 0.27
C LEU A 23 3.75 -3.06 -0.75
N LEU A 24 4.11 -3.11 -2.05
CA LEU A 24 3.26 -3.76 -3.06
C LEU A 24 2.99 -5.23 -2.72
N SER A 25 4.02 -5.98 -2.34
CA SER A 25 3.86 -7.39 -1.94
C SER A 25 2.96 -7.54 -0.70
N ALA A 26 3.11 -6.66 0.30
CA ALA A 26 2.28 -6.67 1.50
C ALA A 26 0.82 -6.33 1.18
N LEU A 27 0.57 -5.37 0.28
CA LEU A 27 -0.79 -5.03 -0.18
C LEU A 27 -1.45 -6.17 -0.95
N ASP A 28 -0.69 -6.94 -1.73
CA ASP A 28 -1.20 -8.11 -2.45
C ASP A 28 -1.61 -9.25 -1.50
N ALA A 29 -0.83 -9.48 -0.45
CA ALA A 29 -1.19 -10.44 0.60
C ALA A 29 -2.42 -9.96 1.39
N TYR A 30 -2.45 -8.69 1.77
CA TYR A 30 -3.58 -8.08 2.47
C TYR A 30 -4.87 -8.13 1.67
N GLU A 31 -4.85 -7.81 0.37
CA GLU A 31 -6.06 -7.85 -0.47
C GLU A 31 -6.65 -9.27 -0.52
N GLN A 32 -5.80 -10.30 -0.67
CA GLN A 32 -6.24 -11.69 -0.66
C GLN A 32 -6.89 -12.07 0.67
N ALA A 33 -6.30 -11.65 1.80
CA ALA A 33 -6.86 -11.89 3.13
C ALA A 33 -8.17 -11.12 3.35
N ALA A 34 -8.27 -9.88 2.86
CA ALA A 34 -9.48 -9.07 2.94
C ALA A 34 -10.61 -9.66 2.11
N ASP A 35 -10.32 -10.15 0.90
CA ASP A 35 -11.31 -10.84 0.06
C ASP A 35 -11.81 -12.13 0.73
N ALA A 36 -10.91 -12.95 1.28
CA ALA A 36 -11.29 -14.14 2.05
C ALA A 36 -12.16 -13.80 3.28
N LEU A 37 -11.86 -12.69 3.95
CA LEU A 37 -12.62 -12.21 5.10
C LEU A 37 -14.03 -11.72 4.70
N VAL A 38 -14.17 -11.05 3.56
CA VAL A 38 -15.47 -10.61 3.02
C VAL A 38 -16.32 -11.83 2.62
N GLU A 39 -15.71 -12.83 1.98
CA GLU A 39 -16.40 -14.06 1.60
C GLU A 39 -16.83 -14.89 2.83
N ASN A 40 -15.95 -14.99 3.84
CA ASN A 40 -16.16 -15.86 4.98
C ASN A 40 -15.65 -15.28 6.30
N TRP A 41 -16.33 -14.26 6.82
CA TRP A 41 -16.02 -13.67 8.12
C TRP A 41 -15.83 -14.71 9.24
N ASN A 42 -14.65 -14.68 9.86
CA ASN A 42 -14.31 -15.36 11.12
C ASN A 42 -13.10 -14.69 11.80
N ASP A 43 -12.92 -14.95 13.10
CA ASP A 43 -11.92 -14.27 13.92
C ASP A 43 -10.46 -14.56 13.50
N LEU A 44 -10.17 -15.76 12.99
CA LEU A 44 -8.83 -16.12 12.51
C LEU A 44 -8.47 -15.30 11.26
N LEU A 45 -9.37 -15.25 10.27
CA LEU A 45 -9.15 -14.43 9.08
C LEU A 45 -9.06 -12.93 9.42
N TYR A 46 -9.82 -12.47 10.42
CA TYR A 46 -9.71 -11.09 10.87
C TYR A 46 -8.34 -10.79 11.48
N SER A 47 -7.82 -11.71 12.29
CA SER A 47 -6.47 -11.61 12.87
C SER A 47 -5.40 -11.57 11.78
N ASP A 48 -5.40 -12.54 10.87
CA ASP A 48 -4.42 -12.63 9.77
C ASP A 48 -4.46 -11.37 8.87
N CYS A 49 -5.68 -10.93 8.52
CA CYS A 49 -5.89 -9.71 7.73
C CYS A 49 -5.40 -8.45 8.47
N SER A 50 -5.54 -8.40 9.80
CA SER A 50 -5.05 -7.29 10.63
C SER A 50 -3.52 -7.26 10.69
N GLU A 51 -2.87 -8.41 10.85
CA GLU A 51 -1.40 -8.51 10.87
C GLU A 51 -0.79 -8.06 9.55
N LEU A 52 -1.35 -8.50 8.42
CA LEU A 52 -0.90 -8.09 7.08
C LEU A 52 -1.11 -6.58 6.85
N PHE A 53 -2.19 -6.02 7.39
CA PHE A 53 -2.45 -4.59 7.31
C PHE A 53 -1.42 -3.78 8.13
N ASP A 54 -1.09 -4.24 9.34
CA ASP A 54 -0.05 -3.61 10.17
C ASP A 54 1.35 -3.74 9.55
N GLU A 55 1.64 -4.83 8.86
CA GLU A 55 2.87 -4.96 8.08
C GLU A 55 2.92 -3.89 6.96
N ALA A 56 1.84 -3.73 6.20
CA ALA A 56 1.75 -2.70 5.16
C ALA A 56 1.95 -1.29 5.75
N ARG A 57 1.43 -1.03 6.95
CA ARG A 57 1.64 0.23 7.69
C ARG A 57 3.12 0.54 7.90
N MET A 58 3.92 -0.46 8.29
CA MET A 58 5.35 -0.25 8.54
C MET A 58 6.04 0.29 7.29
N TYR A 59 5.82 -0.34 6.13
CA TYR A 59 6.41 0.14 4.88
C TYR A 59 5.85 1.50 4.46
N ALA A 60 4.53 1.71 4.52
CA ALA A 60 3.90 2.97 4.14
C ALA A 60 4.40 4.17 4.97
N SER A 61 4.73 3.95 6.25
CA SER A 61 5.24 4.99 7.15
C SER A 61 6.59 5.59 6.71
N THR A 62 7.35 4.84 5.90
CA THR A 62 8.65 5.27 5.37
C THR A 62 8.54 6.07 4.07
N LEU A 63 7.32 6.17 3.49
CA LEU A 63 7.04 6.83 2.21
C LEU A 63 6.07 8.00 2.41
N PRO A 64 6.55 9.24 2.69
CA PRO A 64 5.69 10.37 3.07
C PRO A 64 4.58 10.69 2.05
N LYS A 65 4.87 10.56 0.75
CA LYS A 65 3.90 10.81 -0.33
C LYS A 65 2.79 9.76 -0.43
N ILE A 66 2.97 8.61 0.19
CA ILE A 66 2.05 7.47 0.18
C ILE A 66 1.20 7.44 1.46
N GLN A 67 1.66 8.09 2.53
CA GLN A 67 0.99 8.07 3.83
C GLN A 67 -0.46 8.58 3.79
N ALA A 68 -0.76 9.61 3.00
CA ALA A 68 -2.13 10.11 2.85
C ALA A 68 -3.08 9.04 2.26
N LEU A 69 -2.65 8.36 1.19
CA LEU A 69 -3.42 7.28 0.57
C LEU A 69 -3.56 6.07 1.50
N TYR A 70 -2.55 5.79 2.34
CA TYR A 70 -2.65 4.76 3.36
C TYR A 70 -3.71 5.09 4.42
N ILE A 71 -3.81 6.36 4.83
CA ILE A 71 -4.86 6.82 5.76
C ILE A 71 -6.25 6.65 5.14
N GLU A 72 -6.41 6.96 3.85
CA GLU A 72 -7.67 6.71 3.14
C GLU A 72 -8.03 5.22 3.12
N LEU A 73 -7.06 4.34 2.85
CA LEU A 73 -7.26 2.90 2.93
C LEU A 73 -7.64 2.44 4.35
N LEU A 74 -7.05 3.01 5.40
CA LEU A 74 -7.40 2.73 6.79
C LEU A 74 -8.86 3.11 7.10
N ILE A 75 -9.33 4.26 6.60
CA ILE A 75 -10.72 4.69 6.77
C ILE A 75 -11.65 3.68 6.07
N CYS A 76 -11.40 3.37 4.80
CA CYS A 76 -12.21 2.39 4.06
C CYS A 76 -12.18 0.99 4.70
N ARG A 77 -11.04 0.57 5.28
CA ARG A 77 -10.94 -0.68 6.04
C ARG A 77 -11.84 -0.64 7.26
N PHE A 78 -11.83 0.45 8.03
CA PHE A 78 -12.69 0.59 9.20
C PHE A 78 -14.17 0.49 8.82
N GLU A 79 -14.60 1.21 7.78
CA GLU A 79 -15.98 1.15 7.25
C GLU A 79 -16.36 -0.27 6.79
N LEU A 80 -15.44 -0.97 6.13
CA LEU A 80 -15.64 -2.37 5.74
C LEU A 80 -15.77 -3.30 6.95
N MET A 81 -14.91 -3.17 7.96
CA MET A 81 -15.01 -4.00 9.18
C MET A 81 -16.28 -3.72 9.95
N GLU A 82 -16.70 -2.46 10.03
CA GLU A 82 -17.97 -2.05 10.63
C GLU A 82 -19.16 -2.71 9.92
N ALA A 83 -19.18 -2.68 8.58
CA ALA A 83 -20.22 -3.33 7.78
C ALA A 83 -20.23 -4.86 7.98
N LEU A 84 -19.06 -5.49 8.11
CA LEU A 84 -18.95 -6.93 8.39
C LEU A 84 -19.42 -7.28 9.82
N TRP A 85 -19.19 -6.40 10.80
CA TRP A 85 -19.59 -6.60 12.20
C TRP A 85 -21.08 -6.34 12.47
N ARG A 86 -21.70 -5.37 11.79
CA ARG A 86 -23.11 -4.95 12.01
C ARG A 86 -24.18 -5.96 11.60
N GLU A 87 -23.77 -7.20 11.31
CA GLU A 87 -24.53 -8.34 10.81
C GLU A 87 -24.64 -8.35 9.29
N ARG A 88 -24.29 -9.51 8.70
CA ARG A 88 -24.29 -9.81 7.25
C ARG A 88 -25.66 -9.69 6.55
N GLN A 89 -26.67 -9.11 7.22
CA GLN A 89 -28.02 -8.93 6.71
C GLN A 89 -28.10 -7.89 5.59
N HIS A 90 -27.05 -7.07 5.42
CA HIS A 90 -26.94 -6.02 4.40
C HIS A 90 -25.80 -6.31 3.40
N PRO A 91 -25.94 -7.35 2.55
CA PRO A 91 -24.92 -7.68 1.56
C PRO A 91 -24.63 -6.53 0.58
N GLU A 92 -25.60 -5.65 0.32
CA GLU A 92 -25.45 -4.44 -0.47
C GLU A 92 -24.47 -3.44 0.15
N GLU A 93 -24.51 -3.26 1.47
CA GLU A 93 -23.61 -2.36 2.18
C GLU A 93 -22.19 -2.92 2.20
N ILE A 94 -22.03 -4.23 2.47
CA ILE A 94 -20.73 -4.91 2.40
C ILE A 94 -20.12 -4.78 1.00
N ALA A 95 -20.92 -4.98 -0.05
CA ALA A 95 -20.46 -4.84 -1.43
C ALA A 95 -20.02 -3.40 -1.75
N GLU A 96 -20.76 -2.39 -1.28
CA GLU A 96 -20.39 -1.00 -1.45
C GLU A 96 -19.07 -0.66 -0.74
N GLN A 97 -18.93 -1.03 0.53
CA GLN A 97 -17.70 -0.76 1.29
C GLN A 97 -16.51 -1.55 0.74
N SER A 98 -16.71 -2.79 0.29
CA SER A 98 -15.69 -3.58 -0.40
C SER A 98 -15.22 -2.87 -1.68
N ALA A 99 -16.14 -2.33 -2.48
CA ALA A 99 -15.79 -1.59 -3.68
C ALA A 99 -15.06 -0.26 -3.42
N LYS A 100 -15.34 0.42 -2.30
CA LYS A 100 -14.58 1.61 -1.86
C LYS A 100 -13.18 1.23 -1.40
N HIS A 101 -13.07 0.20 -0.56
CA HIS A 101 -11.80 -0.35 -0.10
C HIS A 101 -10.89 -0.77 -1.26
N LYS A 102 -11.42 -1.53 -2.24
CA LYS A 102 -10.67 -1.94 -3.44
C LYS A 102 -10.17 -0.76 -4.27
N ARG A 103 -10.95 0.32 -4.38
CA ARG A 103 -10.49 1.56 -5.06
C ARG A 103 -9.34 2.21 -4.32
N ALA A 104 -9.45 2.41 -3.00
CA ALA A 104 -8.37 2.98 -2.19
C ALA A 104 -7.09 2.14 -2.30
N LEU A 105 -7.23 0.81 -2.30
CA LEU A 105 -6.12 -0.12 -2.45
C LEU A 105 -5.46 -0.02 -3.84
N ALA A 106 -6.26 0.09 -4.91
CA ALA A 106 -5.76 0.30 -6.27
C ALA A 106 -5.01 1.64 -6.44
N GLU A 107 -5.53 2.72 -5.84
CA GLU A 107 -4.88 4.03 -5.85
C GLU A 107 -3.55 4.02 -5.10
N LEU A 108 -3.52 3.37 -3.92
CA LEU A 108 -2.31 3.16 -3.15
C LEU A 108 -1.26 2.37 -3.93
N ARG A 109 -1.65 1.25 -4.57
CA ARG A 109 -0.76 0.46 -5.44
C ARG A 109 -0.22 1.29 -6.59
N GLN A 110 -1.07 2.09 -7.25
CA GLN A 110 -0.63 2.96 -8.34
C GLN A 110 0.42 3.97 -7.87
N ALA A 111 0.25 4.54 -6.68
CA ALA A 111 1.25 5.43 -6.09
C ALA A 111 2.58 4.70 -5.81
N CYS A 112 2.52 3.50 -5.22
CA CYS A 112 3.71 2.66 -4.97
C CYS A 112 4.45 2.35 -6.28
N TRP A 113 3.72 2.01 -7.34
CA TRP A 113 4.30 1.76 -8.67
C TRP A 113 5.02 2.98 -9.25
N ARG A 114 4.50 4.20 -9.06
CA ARG A 114 5.19 5.43 -9.48
C ARG A 114 6.51 5.62 -8.74
N HIS A 115 6.54 5.33 -7.45
CA HIS A 115 7.77 5.38 -6.63
C HIS A 115 8.78 4.33 -7.09
N TYR A 116 8.34 3.09 -7.31
CA TYR A 116 9.19 1.99 -7.78
C TYR A 116 9.86 2.31 -9.13
N LYS A 117 9.07 2.76 -10.12
CA LYS A 117 9.57 3.13 -11.46
C LYS A 117 10.55 4.30 -11.42
N SER A 118 10.29 5.30 -10.58
CA SER A 118 11.16 6.49 -10.48
C SER A 118 12.57 6.13 -10.01
N GLY A 119 12.72 5.16 -9.09
CA GLY A 119 14.04 4.67 -8.67
C GLY A 119 14.75 3.83 -9.73
N CYS A 120 14.00 3.07 -10.55
CA CYS A 120 14.57 2.18 -11.57
C CYS A 120 15.12 2.95 -12.80
N VAL A 121 14.46 4.05 -13.20
CA VAL A 121 14.91 4.87 -14.35
C VAL A 121 16.26 5.54 -14.09
N ILE A 122 16.54 5.92 -12.84
CA ILE A 122 17.84 6.53 -12.44
C ILE A 122 18.99 5.52 -12.65
N GLN A 123 18.76 4.22 -12.37
CA GLN A 123 19.79 3.17 -12.53
C GLN A 123 20.22 2.96 -13.99
N MET A 124 19.31 3.14 -14.95
CA MET A 124 19.64 2.97 -16.37
C MET A 124 20.43 4.16 -16.93
N ALA A 125 20.29 5.34 -16.34
CA ALA A 125 21.02 6.54 -16.74
C ALA A 125 22.47 6.52 -16.25
N GLU A 126 22.73 6.06 -15.01
CA GLU A 126 24.09 5.99 -14.46
C GLU A 126 24.99 4.97 -15.19
N LYS A 127 24.43 3.84 -15.65
CA LYS A 127 25.19 2.82 -16.39
C LYS A 127 25.58 3.23 -17.83
N LYS A 128 25.10 4.37 -18.33
CA LYS A 128 25.32 4.82 -19.72
C LYS A 128 26.34 5.95 -19.88
N SER A 129 26.97 6.44 -18.81
CA SER A 129 28.08 7.38 -18.91
C SER A 129 29.42 6.63 -19.04
N PRO A 130 30.11 6.73 -20.20
CA PRO A 130 31.47 6.20 -20.39
C PRO A 130 32.54 7.00 -19.65
#